data_AF-A0A939DNK7-F1
#
_entry.id   AF-A0A939DNK7-F1
#
_cell.length_a   1.000
_cell.length_b   1.000
_cell.length_c   1.000
_cell.angle_alpha   90.00
_cell.angle_beta   90.00
_cell.angle_gamma   90.00
#
_symmetry.space_group_name_H-M   'P 1'
#
loop_
_entity.id
_entity.type
_entity.pdbx_description
1 polymer ?
#
loop_
_entity_poly.entity_id
_entity_poly.type
_entity_poly.pdbx_seq_one_letter_code
_entity_poly.pdbx_strand_id
1 'polypeptide(L)'
;MTIELFILLFAGLLALSLALCWLDHRHGWQWMDWLNGKVSSPFRKSDSPCNSQKKDQTIGQLEERIRVLERIVTEPAYELNRELERLKEKGR
;
A
#
# COMPACT_ATOMS: atom_id res chain seq x y z
N MET A 1 -27.78 -44.18 -23.92
CA MET A 1 -27.64 -44.15 -22.44
C MET A 1 -26.23 -43.81 -21.98
N THR A 2 -25.17 -44.40 -22.53
CA THR A 2 -23.79 -44.13 -22.06
C THR A 2 -23.34 -42.69 -22.30
N ILE A 3 -23.61 -42.11 -23.47
CA ILE A 3 -23.20 -40.74 -23.83
C ILE A 3 -23.88 -39.69 -22.94
N GLU A 4 -25.19 -39.80 -22.71
CA GLU A 4 -25.96 -38.95 -21.77
C GLU A 4 -25.32 -38.95 -20.37
N LEU A 5 -24.90 -40.13 -19.89
CA LEU A 5 -24.25 -40.28 -18.60
C LEU A 5 -22.87 -39.60 -18.57
N PHE A 6 -22.08 -39.70 -19.65
CA PHE A 6 -20.82 -38.97 -19.78
C PHE A 6 -21.02 -37.45 -19.80
N ILE A 7 -22.05 -36.95 -20.51
CA ILE A 7 -22.35 -35.51 -20.58
C ILE A 7 -22.73 -34.99 -19.19
N LEU A 8 -23.59 -35.70 -18.45
CA LEU A 8 -23.98 -35.34 -17.09
C LEU A 8 -22.78 -35.33 -16.13
N LEU A 9 -21.90 -36.31 -16.25
CA LEU A 9 -20.69 -36.40 -15.42
C LEU A 9 -19.75 -35.22 -15.71
N PHE A 10 -19.55 -34.88 -16.99
CA PHE A 10 -18.70 -33.77 -17.40
C PHE A 10 -19.27 -32.41 -16.97
N ALA A 11 -20.58 -32.22 -17.13
CA ALA A 11 -21.29 -31.03 -16.68
C ALA A 11 -21.23 -30.87 -15.15
N GLY A 12 -21.37 -31.97 -14.41
CA GLY A 12 -21.20 -31.99 -12.96
C GLY A 12 -19.78 -31.62 -12.52
N LEU A 13 -18.76 -32.13 -13.22
CA LEU A 13 -17.36 -31.82 -12.95
C LEU A 13 -17.04 -30.35 -13.21
N LEU A 14 -17.59 -29.77 -14.28
CA LEU A 14 -17.48 -28.35 -14.57
C LEU A 14 -18.17 -27.50 -13.50
N ALA A 15 -19.40 -27.84 -13.11
CA ALA A 15 -20.10 -27.12 -12.06
C ALA A 15 -19.34 -27.17 -10.73
N LEU A 16 -18.75 -28.32 -10.39
CA LEU A 16 -17.93 -28.50 -9.20
C LEU A 16 -16.64 -27.67 -9.27
N SER A 17 -15.96 -27.64 -10.41
CA SER A 17 -14.73 -26.85 -10.57
C SER A 17 -15.00 -25.34 -10.50
N LEU A 18 -16.09 -24.86 -11.08
CA LEU A 18 -16.54 -23.47 -10.94
C LEU A 18 -16.92 -23.16 -9.48
N ALA A 19 -17.60 -24.06 -8.78
CA ALA A 19 -17.96 -23.87 -7.38
C ALA A 19 -16.72 -23.79 -6.47
N LEU A 20 -15.71 -24.64 -6.72
CA LEU A 20 -14.43 -24.60 -6.00
C LEU A 20 -13.67 -23.30 -6.28
N CYS A 21 -13.61 -22.85 -7.54
CA CYS A 21 -12.99 -21.59 -7.92
C CYS A 21 -13.70 -20.38 -7.27
N TRP A 22 -15.04 -20.39 -7.27
CA TRP A 22 -15.83 -19.34 -6.64
C TRP A 22 -15.67 -19.33 -5.12
N LEU A 23 -15.61 -20.51 -4.48
CA LEU A 23 -15.39 -20.65 -3.05
C LEU A 23 -13.99 -20.18 -2.65
N ASP A 24 -12.96 -20.55 -3.43
CA ASP A 24 -11.58 -20.11 -3.25
C ASP A 24 -11.48 -18.57 -3.35
N HIS A 25 -12.17 -17.97 -4.33
CA HIS A 25 -12.22 -16.51 -4.47
C HIS A 25 -12.98 -15.83 -3.31
N ARG A 26 -14.05 -16.45 -2.80
CA ARG A 26 -14.85 -15.88 -1.69
C ARG A 26 -14.13 -15.96 -0.34
N HIS A 27 -13.40 -17.05 -0.10
CA HIS A 27 -12.65 -17.26 1.15
C HIS A 27 -11.19 -16.78 1.09
N GLY A 28 -10.69 -16.42 -0.10
CA GLY A 28 -9.33 -15.94 -0.29
C GLY A 28 -8.27 -16.99 0.06
N TRP A 29 -8.60 -18.28 -0.05
CA TRP A 29 -7.73 -19.36 0.39
C TRP A 29 -6.53 -19.59 -0.54
N GLN A 30 -6.60 -19.13 -1.79
CA GLN A 30 -5.49 -19.14 -2.74
C GLN A 30 -4.93 -20.56 -2.98
N TRP A 31 -5.78 -21.59 -2.93
CA TRP A 31 -5.36 -22.99 -3.11
C TRP A 31 -4.73 -23.21 -4.49
N MET A 32 -5.28 -22.55 -5.51
CA MET A 32 -4.74 -22.66 -6.88
C MET A 32 -3.39 -21.97 -7.02
N ASP A 33 -3.13 -20.88 -6.28
CA ASP A 33 -1.81 -20.25 -6.26
C ASP A 33 -0.80 -21.15 -5.52
N TRP A 34 -1.21 -21.83 -4.45
CA TRP A 34 -0.38 -22.78 -3.72
C TRP A 34 0.02 -23.99 -4.58
N LEU A 35 -0.94 -24.60 -5.29
CA LEU A 35 -0.66 -25.70 -6.23
C LEU A 35 0.25 -25.29 -7.39
N ASN A 36 0.16 -24.03 -7.83
CA ASN A 36 1.03 -23.47 -8.86
C ASN A 36 2.40 -23.00 -8.31
N GLY A 37 2.72 -23.30 -7.05
CA GLY A 37 4.00 -22.94 -6.42
C GLY A 37 4.17 -21.45 -6.15
N LYS A 38 3.10 -20.65 -6.26
CA LYS A 38 3.11 -19.24 -5.88
C LYS A 38 2.80 -19.16 -4.39
N VAL A 39 3.86 -19.00 -3.59
CA VAL A 39 3.72 -18.70 -2.17
C VAL A 39 3.22 -17.27 -2.03
N SER A 40 1.93 -17.13 -1.76
CA SER A 40 1.35 -15.86 -1.33
C SER A 40 1.81 -15.60 0.10
N SER A 41 2.69 -14.62 0.26
CA SER A 41 3.11 -14.18 1.59
C SER A 41 1.96 -13.40 2.23
N PRO A 42 1.51 -13.77 3.45
CA PRO A 42 0.48 -13.01 4.17
C PRO A 42 0.94 -11.58 4.53
N PHE A 43 2.21 -11.25 4.29
CA PHE A 43 2.79 -9.93 4.48
C PHE A 43 2.89 -9.11 3.18
N ARG A 44 2.61 -9.69 2.00
CA ARG A 44 2.39 -8.89 0.80
C ARG A 44 1.02 -8.26 0.93
N LYS A 45 1.01 -7.07 1.53
CA LYS A 45 -0.10 -6.13 1.44
C LYS A 45 -0.55 -6.15 -0.02
N SER A 46 -1.83 -6.41 -0.24
CA SER A 46 -2.44 -6.25 -1.55
C SER A 46 -2.12 -4.83 -2.01
N ASP A 47 -1.08 -4.68 -2.83
CA ASP A 47 -0.77 -3.44 -3.52
C ASP A 47 -1.82 -3.29 -4.61
N SER A 48 -3.04 -3.04 -4.15
CA SER A 48 -4.06 -2.43 -4.98
C SER A 48 -3.46 -1.07 -5.38
N PRO A 49 -3.23 -0.81 -6.67
CA PRO A 49 -2.50 0.37 -7.14
C PRO A 49 -3.12 1.70 -6.65
N CYS A 50 -4.37 1.66 -6.18
CA CYS A 50 -5.07 2.79 -5.58
C CYS A 50 -4.48 3.28 -4.24
N ASN A 51 -3.85 2.41 -3.44
CA ASN A 51 -3.34 2.79 -2.10
C ASN A 51 -1.94 3.41 -2.14
N SER A 52 -1.09 3.00 -3.09
CA SER A 52 0.25 3.58 -3.26
C SER A 52 0.18 5.05 -3.67
N GLN A 53 -0.73 5.39 -4.58
CA GLN A 53 -0.89 6.77 -5.06
C GLN A 53 -1.29 7.76 -3.95
N LYS A 54 -2.11 7.34 -2.97
CA LYS A 54 -2.46 8.16 -1.79
C LYS A 54 -1.27 8.32 -0.84
N LYS A 55 -0.47 7.27 -0.65
CA LYS A 55 0.74 7.34 0.18
C LYS A 55 1.78 8.25 -0.45
N ASP A 56 1.99 8.15 -1.76
CA ASP A 56 2.94 9.01 -2.50
C ASP A 56 2.54 10.48 -2.44
N GLN A 57 1.23 10.77 -2.56
CA GLN A 57 0.69 12.13 -2.34
C GLN A 57 0.92 12.63 -0.91
N THR A 58 0.76 11.77 0.09
CA THR A 58 0.96 12.13 1.50
C THR A 58 2.45 12.38 1.78
N ILE A 59 3.35 11.59 1.17
CA ILE A 59 4.80 11.77 1.29
C ILE A 59 5.23 13.12 0.72
N GLY A 60 4.75 13.49 -0.49
CA GLY A 60 5.05 14.79 -1.07
C GLY A 60 4.59 15.98 -0.22
N GLN A 61 3.40 15.89 0.38
CA GLN A 61 2.90 16.93 1.31
C GLN A 61 3.71 17.02 2.59
N LEU A 62 4.21 15.90 3.11
CA LEU A 62 5.04 15.87 4.32
C LEU A 62 6.43 16.48 4.06
N GLU A 63 7.03 16.20 2.91
CA GLU A 63 8.31 16.79 2.50
C GLU A 63 8.23 18.32 2.36
N GLU A 64 7.14 18.83 1.77
CA GLU A 64 6.92 20.27 1.64
C GLU A 64 6.80 20.95 3.01
N ARG A 65 6.08 20.33 3.95
CA ARG A 65 5.96 20.84 5.33
C ARG A 65 7.28 20.81 6.07
N ILE A 66 8.09 19.77 5.89
CA ILE A 66 9.44 19.69 6.49
C ILE A 66 10.33 20.81 5.94
N ARG A 67 10.33 21.04 4.63
CA ARG A 67 11.10 22.13 4.00
C ARG A 67 10.70 23.50 4.54
N VAL A 68 9.40 23.74 4.75
CA VAL A 68 8.91 24.98 5.35
C VAL A 68 9.33 25.11 6.81
N LEU A 69 9.25 24.02 7.59
CA LEU A 69 9.68 24.00 8.99
C LEU A 69 11.20 24.22 9.13
N GLU A 70 12.02 23.61 8.27
CA GLU A 70 13.46 23.83 8.26
C GLU A 70 13.78 25.31 8.05
N ARG A 71 13.11 25.96 7.10
CA ARG A 71 13.26 27.38 6.82
C ARG A 71 12.81 28.27 7.99
N ILE A 72 11.65 27.97 8.57
CA ILE A 72 11.12 28.68 9.74
C ILE A 72 11.96 28.42 11.00
N VAL A 73 12.69 27.32 11.12
CA VAL A 73 13.55 27.11 12.29
C VAL A 73 14.92 27.77 12.09
N THR A 74 15.43 27.82 10.85
CA THR A 74 16.75 28.41 10.57
C THR A 74 16.75 29.93 10.48
N GLU A 75 15.72 30.56 9.91
CA GLU A 75 15.69 32.03 9.71
C GLU A 75 15.48 32.84 11.02
N PRO A 76 14.44 32.61 11.83
CA PRO A 76 14.16 33.45 13.00
C PRO A 76 15.14 33.23 14.15
N ALA A 77 15.67 32.01 14.32
CA ALA A 77 16.71 31.77 15.31
C ALA A 77 18.01 32.52 14.97
N TYR A 78 18.35 32.58 13.67
CA TYR A 78 19.49 33.32 13.18
C TYR A 78 19.31 34.84 13.30
N GLU A 79 18.14 35.36 12.93
CA GLU A 79 17.81 36.79 13.06
C GLU A 79 17.84 37.25 14.52
N LEU A 80 17.21 36.48 15.43
CA LEU A 80 17.20 36.80 16.86
C LEU A 80 18.61 36.80 17.46
N ASN A 81 19.44 35.81 17.13
CA ASN A 81 20.81 35.76 17.64
C ASN A 81 21.64 36.96 17.16
N ARG A 82 21.44 37.39 15.92
CA ARG A 82 22.10 38.57 15.35
C ARG A 82 21.65 39.86 16.03
N GLU A 83 20.37 39.99 16.38
CA GLU A 83 19.85 41.14 17.14
C GLU A 83 20.40 41.16 18.57
N LEU A 84 20.49 40.01 19.23
CA LEU A 84 21.08 39.86 20.56
C LEU A 84 22.55 40.29 20.57
N GLU A 85 23.34 39.89 19.57
CA GLU A 85 24.74 40.31 19.44
C GLU A 85 24.87 41.82 19.26
N ARG A 86 24.04 42.43 18.40
CA ARG A 86 24.04 43.90 18.21
C ARG A 86 23.68 44.65 19.49
N LEU A 87 22.69 44.18 20.25
CA LEU A 87 22.31 44.80 21.52
C LEU A 87 23.41 44.66 22.57
N LYS A 88 24.09 43.51 22.60
CA LYS A 88 25.24 43.26 23.48
C LYS A 88 26.44 44.16 23.16
N GLU A 89 26.69 44.45 21.89
CA GLU A 89 27.74 45.39 21.47
C GLU A 89 27.37 46.84 21.77
N LYS A 90 26.11 47.24 21.58
CA LYS A 90 25.65 48.61 21.84
C LYS A 90 25.56 48.97 23.33
N GLY A 91 25.42 47.97 24.20
CA GLY A 91 25.39 48.12 25.65
C GLY A 91 26.76 48.08 26.34
N ARG A 92 27.86 47.99 25.58
CA ARG A 92 29.24 48.07 26.06
C ARG A 92 29.85 49.41 25.64
#